data_AF-A0A7K3DME9-F1
#
_entry.id   AF-A0A7K3DME9-F1
#
_cell.length_a   1.000
_cell.length_b   1.000
_cell.length_c   1.000
_cell.angle_alpha   90.00
_cell.angle_beta   90.00
_cell.angle_gamma   90.00
#
_symmetry.space_group_name_H-M   'P 1'
#
loop_
_entity.id
_entity.type
_entity.pdbx_description
1 polymer ?
#
loop_
_entity_poly.entity_id
_entity_poly.type
_entity_poly.pdbx_seq_one_letter_code
_entity_poly.pdbx_strand_id
1 'polypeptide(L)'
;MLQGTAAASAALLLTTVLTALLRPLALGRRRRRGTAVRGAPRVGGLALVTATGAVTAAGAALGAVPLDRALLTLLLAAGAVALLGLVDGLRPRGLDVRLRIAVEAAAASAVVHAAGLGWLTGALAVLWIVFVTHAFRLLDTSAGVLGTVGLVTALALCVCAGAEGLGALAVLLGLFAAALTGFLMHNWHPARARAGGCGALFTGFLLAGAALVVNAEHTAPEPAASMFALTAVACADAVLALVSLRWAGRPDHLAHRLRRLGLTASGAAVVLGAATALTTVTGVLLHRGALGPAAVWWIAAAATGAVGLLLRAGRVGTPDPARHPATRLATAHGTPRATTTGTTATPRPAAPATGTTATTATTATTATTATTATTATTATATGTATDTAHNTAHGTTEGAGT
;
A
#
# COMPACT_ATOMS: atom_id res chain seq x y z
N MET A 1 26.10 5.01 19.83
CA MET A 1 25.12 4.01 20.33
C MET A 1 23.80 4.66 20.75
N LEU A 2 23.78 5.56 21.76
CA LEU A 2 22.55 6.23 22.25
C LEU A 2 21.79 7.05 21.20
N GLN A 3 22.50 7.78 20.33
CA GLN A 3 21.86 8.58 19.27
C GLN A 3 21.16 7.71 18.20
N GLY A 4 21.70 6.53 17.92
CA GLY A 4 21.13 5.61 16.92
C GLY A 4 19.84 4.96 17.38
N THR A 5 19.78 4.51 18.63
CA THR A 5 18.55 3.94 19.21
C THR A 5 17.45 4.99 19.37
N ALA A 6 17.81 6.22 19.77
CA ALA A 6 16.87 7.34 19.83
C ALA A 6 16.29 7.68 18.44
N ALA A 7 17.12 7.75 17.42
CA ALA A 7 16.68 8.04 16.06
C ALA A 7 15.80 6.92 15.47
N ALA A 8 16.15 5.65 15.70
CA ALA A 8 15.31 4.52 15.30
C ALA A 8 13.96 4.52 16.04
N SER A 9 13.96 4.77 17.35
CA SER A 9 12.74 4.88 18.15
C SER A 9 11.85 6.02 17.66
N ALA A 10 12.44 7.18 17.35
CA ALA A 10 11.74 8.32 16.78
C ALA A 10 11.14 8.00 15.41
N ALA A 11 11.87 7.32 14.52
CA ALA A 11 11.35 6.92 13.21
C ALA A 11 10.16 5.94 13.32
N LEU A 12 10.25 4.97 14.23
CA LEU A 12 9.18 4.04 14.52
C LEU A 12 7.95 4.78 15.06
N LEU A 13 8.12 5.58 16.12
CA LEU A 13 7.03 6.30 16.77
C LEU A 13 6.40 7.34 15.85
N LEU A 14 7.21 8.09 15.10
CA LEU A 14 6.71 9.08 14.15
C LEU A 14 5.89 8.40 13.05
N THR A 15 6.34 7.25 12.54
CA THR A 15 5.60 6.51 11.52
C THR A 15 4.30 5.93 12.07
N THR A 16 4.29 5.37 13.28
CA THR A 16 3.08 4.83 13.91
C THR A 16 2.05 5.94 14.17
N VAL A 17 2.48 7.04 14.80
CA VAL A 17 1.62 8.18 15.11
C VAL A 17 1.07 8.81 13.83
N LEU A 18 1.92 9.05 12.83
CA LEU A 18 1.48 9.67 11.59
C LEU A 18 0.54 8.77 10.79
N THR A 19 0.78 7.45 10.76
CA THR A 19 -0.14 6.50 10.13
C THR A 19 -1.50 6.48 10.84
N ALA A 20 -1.50 6.54 12.18
CA ALA A 20 -2.73 6.61 12.98
C ALA A 20 -3.50 7.92 12.74
N LEU A 21 -2.81 9.07 12.67
CA LEU A 21 -3.40 10.39 12.44
C LEU A 21 -3.95 10.58 11.02
N LEU A 22 -3.26 10.06 10.00
CA LEU A 22 -3.69 10.19 8.61
C LEU A 22 -4.89 9.29 8.27
N ARG A 23 -5.11 8.21 9.04
CA ARG A 23 -6.20 7.25 8.85
C ARG A 23 -7.61 7.91 8.86
N PRO A 24 -8.03 8.64 9.92
CA PRO A 24 -9.36 9.26 9.94
C PRO A 24 -9.54 10.29 8.82
N LEU A 25 -8.51 11.06 8.49
CA LEU A 25 -8.53 12.05 7.41
C LEU A 25 -8.79 11.40 6.04
N ALA A 26 -8.11 10.28 5.75
CA ALA A 26 -8.32 9.57 4.50
C ALA A 26 -9.68 8.87 4.41
N LEU A 27 -10.19 8.35 5.52
CA LEU A 27 -11.55 7.82 5.57
C LEU A 27 -12.60 8.92 5.37
N GLY A 28 -12.40 10.10 5.97
CA GLY A 28 -13.24 11.28 5.76
C GLY A 28 -13.27 11.73 4.30
N ARG A 29 -12.11 11.79 3.63
CA ARG A 29 -12.02 12.11 2.19
C ARG A 29 -12.74 11.08 1.31
N ARG A 30 -12.64 9.78 1.62
CA ARG A 30 -13.35 8.72 0.89
C ARG A 30 -14.86 8.83 1.02
N ARG A 31 -15.36 9.11 2.24
CA ARG A 31 -16.78 9.33 2.50
C ARG A 31 -17.33 10.51 1.70
N ARG A 32 -16.60 11.64 1.68
CA ARG A 32 -16.99 12.84 0.90
C ARG A 32 -17.05 12.60 -0.61
N ARG A 33 -16.24 11.68 -1.14
CA ARG A 33 -16.22 11.34 -2.58
C ARG A 33 -17.24 10.27 -2.98
N GLY A 34 -18.08 9.78 -2.05
CA GLY A 34 -19.03 8.70 -2.32
C GLY A 34 -18.40 7.35 -2.68
N THR A 35 -17.07 7.21 -2.50
CA THR A 35 -16.36 5.97 -2.82
C THR A 35 -16.63 4.91 -1.75
N ALA A 36 -16.96 3.68 -2.16
CA ALA A 36 -17.20 2.57 -1.24
C ALA A 36 -16.03 2.41 -0.23
N VAL A 37 -16.36 2.29 1.06
CA VAL A 37 -15.40 2.08 2.16
C VAL A 37 -14.93 0.62 2.21
N ARG A 38 -14.60 0.04 1.06
CA ARG A 38 -14.04 -1.32 1.01
C ARG A 38 -12.52 -1.25 1.06
N GLY A 39 -11.96 -1.77 2.15
CA GLY A 39 -10.52 -1.91 2.38
C GLY A 39 -9.84 -0.71 3.04
N ALA A 40 -8.61 -0.94 3.50
CA ALA A 40 -7.81 0.05 4.23
C ALA A 40 -7.44 1.29 3.38
N PRO A 41 -7.40 2.49 3.98
CA PRO A 41 -6.93 3.71 3.31
C PRO A 41 -5.44 3.63 2.94
N ARG A 42 -5.08 4.27 1.82
CA ARG A 42 -3.71 4.34 1.27
C ARG A 42 -2.97 5.55 1.84
N VAL A 43 -2.59 5.48 3.11
CA VAL A 43 -1.94 6.59 3.84
C VAL A 43 -0.57 6.24 4.41
N GLY A 44 -0.25 4.95 4.53
CA GLY A 44 0.98 4.52 5.18
C GLY A 44 2.24 4.92 4.41
N GLY A 45 2.14 5.04 3.09
CA GLY A 45 3.26 5.48 2.26
C GLY A 45 3.67 6.92 2.51
N LEU A 46 2.70 7.82 2.70
CA LEU A 46 3.00 9.20 3.07
C LEU A 46 3.70 9.25 4.43
N ALA A 47 3.21 8.46 5.40
CA ALA A 47 3.81 8.39 6.72
C ALA A 47 5.27 7.88 6.67
N LEU A 48 5.53 6.81 5.89
CA LEU A 48 6.88 6.28 5.68
C LEU A 48 7.84 7.34 5.13
N VAL A 49 7.47 7.99 4.02
CA VAL A 49 8.32 8.97 3.34
C VAL A 49 8.64 10.16 4.26
N THR A 50 7.62 10.72 4.90
CA THR A 50 7.80 11.87 5.78
C THR A 50 8.56 11.52 7.05
N ALA A 51 8.33 10.35 7.64
CA ALA A 51 9.04 9.95 8.84
C ALA A 51 10.52 9.67 8.56
N THR A 52 10.82 8.92 7.50
CA THR A 52 12.21 8.68 7.08
C THR A 52 12.92 9.97 6.72
N GLY A 53 12.28 10.86 5.94
CA GLY A 53 12.85 12.15 5.57
C GLY A 53 13.08 13.08 6.77
N ALA A 54 12.08 13.23 7.65
CA ALA A 54 12.16 14.12 8.81
C ALA A 54 13.22 13.66 9.82
N VAL A 55 13.29 12.35 10.12
CA VAL A 55 14.28 11.82 11.07
C VAL A 55 15.68 11.89 10.49
N THR A 56 15.85 11.65 9.18
CA THR A 56 17.14 11.82 8.51
C THR A 56 17.59 13.28 8.52
N ALA A 57 16.68 14.23 8.24
CA ALA A 57 16.98 15.66 8.28
C ALA A 57 17.32 16.15 9.70
N ALA A 58 16.59 15.68 10.71
CA ALA A 58 16.89 15.98 12.11
C ALA A 58 18.25 15.38 12.53
N GLY A 59 18.54 14.14 12.13
CA GLY A 59 19.84 13.51 12.37
C GLY A 59 20.99 14.28 11.71
N ALA A 60 20.79 14.81 10.50
CA ALA A 60 21.75 15.65 9.82
C ALA A 60 21.96 16.99 10.54
N ALA A 61 20.88 17.67 10.96
CA ALA A 61 20.94 18.92 11.70
C ALA A 61 21.66 18.79 13.05
N LEU A 62 21.57 17.60 13.67
CA LEU A 62 22.26 17.27 14.92
C LEU A 62 23.71 16.77 14.70
N GLY A 63 24.19 16.73 13.46
CA GLY A 63 25.52 16.22 13.11
C GLY A 63 25.69 14.70 13.26
N ALA A 64 24.60 13.95 13.46
CA ALA A 64 24.61 12.51 13.64
C ALA A 64 24.62 11.74 12.30
N VAL A 65 24.16 12.36 11.22
CA VAL A 65 24.14 11.78 9.87
C VAL A 65 24.87 12.72 8.91
N PRO A 66 26.10 12.39 8.46
CA PRO A 66 26.75 13.16 7.42
C PRO A 66 25.98 12.96 6.11
N LEU A 67 25.36 14.02 5.60
CA LEU A 67 24.67 14.00 4.31
C LEU A 67 25.70 14.17 3.19
N ASP A 68 26.25 13.05 2.73
CA ASP A 68 27.04 13.03 1.51
C ASP A 68 26.14 13.18 0.27
N ARG A 69 26.76 13.54 -0.86
CA ARG A 69 26.03 13.79 -2.11
C ARG A 69 25.29 12.55 -2.61
N ALA A 70 25.82 11.34 -2.42
CA ALA A 70 25.18 10.12 -2.90
C ALA A 70 23.93 9.81 -2.08
N LEU A 71 24.00 9.90 -0.74
CA LEU A 71 22.84 9.73 0.15
C LEU A 71 21.74 10.76 -0.13
N LEU A 72 22.12 12.03 -0.29
CA LEU A 72 21.17 13.11 -0.58
C LEU A 72 20.50 12.89 -1.94
N THR A 73 21.26 12.49 -2.95
CA THR A 73 20.72 12.15 -4.28
C THR A 73 19.75 10.99 -4.20
N LEU A 74 20.09 9.91 -3.48
CA LEU A 74 19.23 8.76 -3.28
C LEU A 74 17.93 9.14 -2.56
N LEU A 75 18.01 9.91 -1.48
CA LEU A 75 16.84 10.31 -0.69
C LEU A 75 15.90 11.24 -1.47
N LEU A 76 16.45 12.22 -2.21
CA LEU A 76 15.65 13.11 -3.06
C LEU A 76 15.03 12.36 -4.25
N ALA A 77 15.78 11.47 -4.89
CA ALA A 77 15.28 10.64 -5.99
C ALA A 77 14.15 9.71 -5.51
N ALA A 78 14.33 9.05 -4.36
CA ALA A 78 13.28 8.25 -3.73
C ALA A 78 12.04 9.09 -3.38
N GLY A 79 12.24 10.30 -2.85
CA GLY A 79 11.15 11.25 -2.55
C GLY A 79 10.39 11.70 -3.81
N ALA A 80 11.08 11.95 -4.92
CA ALA A 80 10.45 12.29 -6.20
C ALA A 80 9.60 11.14 -6.75
N VAL A 81 10.11 9.91 -6.67
CA VAL A 81 9.39 8.68 -7.06
C VAL A 81 8.19 8.42 -6.11
N ALA A 82 8.33 8.73 -4.83
CA ALA A 82 7.22 8.67 -3.88
C ALA A 82 6.11 9.68 -4.22
N LEU A 83 6.50 10.91 -4.56
CA LEU A 83 5.57 11.96 -5.00
C LEU A 83 4.84 11.55 -6.27
N LEU A 84 5.53 10.95 -7.23
CA LEU A 84 4.94 10.37 -8.44
C LEU A 84 3.87 9.33 -8.09
N GLY A 85 4.18 8.42 -7.16
CA GLY A 85 3.22 7.42 -6.65
C GLY A 85 2.03 8.03 -5.90
N LEU A 86 2.24 9.16 -5.22
CA LEU A 86 1.17 9.91 -4.56
C LEU A 86 0.26 10.57 -5.61
N VAL A 87 0.83 11.24 -6.61
CA VAL A 87 0.09 11.87 -7.70
C VAL A 87 -0.71 10.84 -8.49
N ASP A 88 -0.14 9.67 -8.78
CA ASP A 88 -0.82 8.55 -9.44
C ASP A 88 -2.05 8.10 -8.63
N GLY A 89 -1.88 7.95 -7.32
CA GLY A 89 -2.96 7.55 -6.42
C GLY A 89 -4.07 8.60 -6.22
N LEU A 90 -3.80 9.88 -6.50
CA LEU A 90 -4.77 10.97 -6.38
C LEU A 90 -5.54 11.24 -7.67
N ARG A 91 -4.98 10.87 -8.84
CA ARG A 91 -5.62 11.09 -10.15
C ARG A 91 -6.69 10.00 -10.44
N PRO A 92 -7.90 10.38 -10.86
CA PRO A 92 -8.96 9.42 -11.22
C PRO A 92 -8.60 8.49 -12.39
N ARG A 93 -7.80 9.00 -13.34
CA ARG A 93 -7.37 8.26 -14.55
C ARG A 93 -6.01 7.57 -14.40
N GLY A 94 -5.33 7.73 -13.25
CA GLY A 94 -3.92 7.39 -13.10
C GLY A 94 -2.99 8.27 -13.96
N LEU A 95 -1.69 8.07 -13.79
CA LEU A 95 -0.64 8.61 -14.66
C LEU A 95 -0.41 7.66 -15.84
N ASP A 96 0.03 8.24 -16.97
CA ASP A 96 0.50 7.43 -18.09
C ASP A 96 1.72 6.60 -17.64
N VAL A 97 1.70 5.31 -17.98
CA VAL A 97 2.77 4.36 -17.66
C VAL A 97 4.10 4.84 -18.25
N ARG A 98 4.07 5.47 -19.43
CA ARG A 98 5.28 6.02 -20.06
C ARG A 98 5.92 7.11 -19.22
N LEU A 99 5.12 8.06 -18.74
CA LEU A 99 5.59 9.13 -17.86
C LEU A 99 6.12 8.56 -16.55
N ARG A 100 5.44 7.55 -15.99
CA ARG A 100 5.90 6.93 -14.75
C ARG A 100 7.29 6.30 -14.91
N ILE A 101 7.47 5.48 -15.94
CA ILE A 101 8.76 4.84 -16.22
C ILE A 101 9.83 5.88 -16.53
N ALA A 102 9.50 6.96 -17.26
CA ALA A 102 10.45 8.02 -17.58
C ALA A 102 10.97 8.73 -16.31
N VAL A 103 10.08 9.05 -15.35
CA VAL A 103 10.47 9.70 -14.10
C VAL A 103 11.26 8.74 -13.21
N GLU A 104 10.86 7.47 -13.10
CA GLU A 104 11.61 6.45 -12.36
C GLU A 104 13.01 6.24 -12.95
N ALA A 105 13.14 6.18 -14.27
CA ALA A 105 14.42 6.03 -14.97
C ALA A 105 15.30 7.28 -14.82
N ALA A 106 14.74 8.49 -14.88
CA ALA A 106 15.47 9.73 -14.65
C ALA A 106 16.00 9.81 -13.21
N ALA A 107 15.17 9.45 -12.22
CA ALA A 107 15.56 9.39 -10.82
C ALA A 107 16.66 8.34 -10.60
N ALA A 108 16.52 7.14 -11.18
CA ALA A 108 17.54 6.09 -11.11
C ALA A 108 18.85 6.51 -11.77
N SER A 109 18.79 7.22 -12.90
CA SER A 109 19.97 7.73 -13.62
C SER A 109 20.76 8.73 -12.77
N ALA A 110 20.07 9.58 -11.99
CA ALA A 110 20.74 10.49 -11.07
C ALA A 110 21.50 9.74 -9.96
N VAL A 111 20.92 8.68 -9.40
CA VAL A 111 21.57 7.83 -8.39
C VAL A 111 22.79 7.10 -8.98
N VAL A 112 22.63 6.52 -10.17
CA VAL A 112 23.70 5.82 -10.89
C VAL A 112 24.85 6.76 -11.23
N HIS A 113 24.55 7.97 -11.67
CA HIS A 113 25.56 8.98 -11.95
C HIS A 113 26.30 9.43 -10.69
N ALA A 114 25.58 9.62 -9.57
CA ALA A 114 26.19 9.92 -8.28
C ALA A 114 27.09 8.78 -7.76
N ALA A 115 26.81 7.53 -8.14
CA ALA A 115 27.62 6.37 -7.82
C ALA A 115 28.85 6.19 -8.72
N GLY A 116 29.04 7.04 -9.75
CA GLY A 116 30.24 7.02 -10.61
C GLY A 116 30.34 5.81 -11.56
N LEU A 117 29.22 5.15 -11.85
CA LEU A 117 29.21 3.96 -12.71
C LEU A 117 29.40 4.32 -14.20
N GLY A 118 30.12 3.47 -14.93
CA GLY A 118 30.26 3.57 -16.39
C GLY A 118 28.92 3.45 -17.13
N TRP A 119 28.87 3.87 -18.40
CA TRP A 119 27.61 3.97 -19.14
C TRP A 119 26.84 2.64 -19.26
N LEU A 120 27.54 1.51 -19.48
CA LEU A 120 26.92 0.20 -19.67
C LEU A 120 26.42 -0.39 -18.35
N THR A 121 27.26 -0.39 -17.32
CA THR A 121 26.90 -0.84 -15.97
C THR A 121 25.83 0.06 -15.37
N GLY A 122 25.91 1.36 -15.64
CA GLY A 122 24.92 2.35 -15.25
C GLY A 122 23.56 2.11 -15.90
N ALA A 123 23.51 1.83 -17.21
CA ALA A 123 22.25 1.51 -17.89
C ALA A 123 21.59 0.24 -17.31
N LEU A 124 22.38 -0.79 -17.02
CA LEU A 124 21.88 -2.02 -16.38
C LEU A 124 21.39 -1.75 -14.95
N ALA A 125 22.09 -0.91 -14.19
CA ALA A 125 21.70 -0.49 -12.85
C ALA A 125 20.39 0.33 -12.86
N VAL A 126 20.21 1.24 -13.82
CA VAL A 126 18.94 1.97 -14.01
C VAL A 126 17.80 0.99 -14.26
N LEU A 127 17.99 0.06 -15.21
CA LEU A 127 16.99 -0.96 -15.51
C LEU A 127 16.64 -1.79 -14.27
N TRP A 128 17.67 -2.18 -13.49
CA TRP A 128 17.50 -2.94 -12.26
C TRP A 128 16.72 -2.16 -11.20
N ILE A 129 17.06 -0.89 -10.95
CA ILE A 129 16.35 -0.04 -9.99
C ILE A 129 14.88 0.10 -10.38
N VAL A 130 14.58 0.39 -11.64
CA VAL A 130 13.20 0.52 -12.13
C VAL A 130 12.44 -0.80 -11.99
N PHE A 131 13.07 -1.92 -12.35
CA PHE A 131 12.48 -3.25 -12.21
C PHE A 131 12.13 -3.59 -10.76
N VAL A 132 13.09 -3.44 -9.84
CA VAL A 132 12.87 -3.72 -8.41
C VAL A 132 11.85 -2.76 -7.80
N THR A 133 11.88 -1.48 -8.19
CA THR A 133 10.86 -0.49 -7.77
C THR A 133 9.46 -0.96 -8.16
N HIS A 134 9.31 -1.45 -9.38
CA HIS A 134 8.06 -2.03 -9.83
C HIS A 134 7.69 -3.30 -9.06
N ALA A 135 8.66 -4.18 -8.79
CA ALA A 135 8.44 -5.41 -8.04
C ALA A 135 7.86 -5.14 -6.64
N PHE A 136 8.42 -4.18 -5.90
CA PHE A 136 7.85 -3.77 -4.60
C PHE A 136 6.45 -3.17 -4.73
N ARG A 137 6.16 -2.44 -5.81
CA ARG A 137 4.80 -1.96 -6.10
C ARG A 137 3.79 -3.11 -6.25
N LEU A 138 4.20 -4.26 -6.80
CA LEU A 138 3.36 -5.45 -6.93
C LEU A 138 3.12 -6.15 -5.58
N LEU A 139 4.06 -6.06 -4.64
CA LEU A 139 3.92 -6.65 -3.29
C LEU A 139 2.84 -5.99 -2.43
N ASP A 140 2.49 -4.70 -2.65
CA ASP A 140 1.43 -3.98 -1.89
C ASP A 140 0.00 -4.47 -2.18
N THR A 141 -0.15 -5.60 -2.89
CA THR A 141 -1.46 -6.23 -3.14
C THR A 141 -2.03 -6.93 -1.90
N SER A 142 -1.16 -7.35 -0.97
CA SER A 142 -1.54 -8.13 0.22
C SER A 142 -1.10 -7.45 1.51
N ALA A 143 -1.91 -7.60 2.57
CA ALA A 143 -1.62 -7.04 3.89
C ALA A 143 -0.32 -7.64 4.46
N GLY A 144 0.56 -6.80 5.00
CA GLY A 144 1.79 -7.19 5.68
C GLY A 144 2.97 -7.50 4.75
N VAL A 145 2.75 -7.90 3.50
CA VAL A 145 3.81 -8.42 2.61
C VAL A 145 4.85 -7.36 2.26
N LEU A 146 4.43 -6.18 1.78
CA LEU A 146 5.37 -5.09 1.46
C LEU A 146 6.21 -4.70 2.68
N GLY A 147 5.56 -4.61 3.85
CA GLY A 147 6.21 -4.21 5.09
C GLY A 147 7.19 -5.26 5.61
N THR A 148 6.86 -6.55 5.57
CA THR A 148 7.77 -7.62 6.01
C THR A 148 8.95 -7.78 5.08
N VAL A 149 8.72 -7.89 3.76
CA VAL A 149 9.78 -8.03 2.77
C VAL A 149 10.69 -6.79 2.80
N GLY A 150 10.10 -5.60 2.79
CA GLY A 150 10.87 -4.35 2.87
C GLY A 150 11.69 -4.22 4.14
N LEU A 151 11.14 -4.61 5.30
CA LEU A 151 11.85 -4.54 6.58
C LEU A 151 13.08 -5.44 6.60
N VAL A 152 12.91 -6.69 6.19
CA VAL A 152 14.00 -7.68 6.18
C VAL A 152 15.09 -7.27 5.18
N THR A 153 14.71 -6.81 3.97
CA THR A 153 15.67 -6.29 2.99
C THR A 153 16.39 -5.03 3.50
N ALA A 154 15.70 -4.11 4.16
CA ALA A 154 16.30 -2.92 4.74
C ALA A 154 17.35 -3.24 5.82
N LEU A 155 17.05 -4.20 6.70
CA LEU A 155 17.98 -4.65 7.74
C LEU A 155 19.21 -5.33 7.14
N ALA A 156 19.03 -6.17 6.13
CA ALA A 156 20.15 -6.82 5.44
C ALA A 156 21.06 -5.80 4.74
N LEU A 157 20.46 -4.83 4.04
CA LEU A 157 21.21 -3.74 3.42
C LEU A 157 21.92 -2.85 4.45
N CYS A 158 21.31 -2.64 5.63
CA CYS A 158 21.95 -1.91 6.73
C CYS A 158 23.23 -2.60 7.19
N VAL A 159 23.21 -3.93 7.31
CA VAL A 159 24.39 -4.74 7.64
C VAL A 159 25.46 -4.62 6.55
N CYS A 160 25.08 -4.70 5.28
CA CYS A 160 26.02 -4.53 4.17
C CYS A 160 26.64 -3.12 4.15
N ALA A 161 25.82 -2.07 4.25
CA ALA A 161 26.30 -0.69 4.29
C ALA A 161 27.25 -0.43 5.47
N GLY A 162 26.99 -1.06 6.63
CA GLY A 162 27.89 -1.00 7.78
C GLY A 162 29.22 -1.72 7.54
N ALA A 163 29.23 -2.82 6.78
CA ALA A 163 30.44 -3.54 6.41
C ALA A 163 31.33 -2.73 5.46
N GLU A 164 30.73 -1.96 4.55
CA GLU A 164 31.42 -1.07 3.60
C GLU A 164 31.85 0.28 4.21
N GLY A 165 31.61 0.50 5.51
CA GLY A 165 31.92 1.79 6.15
C GLY A 165 31.00 2.94 5.70
N LEU A 166 29.91 2.66 4.98
CA LEU A 166 28.91 3.63 4.53
C LEU A 166 27.95 3.99 5.68
N GLY A 167 28.50 4.58 6.75
CA GLY A 167 27.79 4.83 8.01
C GLY A 167 26.49 5.63 7.83
N ALA A 168 26.49 6.65 6.98
CA ALA A 168 25.30 7.46 6.72
C ALA A 168 24.16 6.67 6.05
N LEU A 169 24.52 5.81 5.09
CA LEU A 169 23.57 4.92 4.42
C LEU A 169 23.05 3.83 5.37
N ALA A 170 23.92 3.25 6.19
CA ALA A 170 23.52 2.29 7.22
C ALA A 170 22.52 2.90 8.21
N VAL A 171 22.76 4.14 8.67
CA VAL A 171 21.80 4.85 9.52
C VAL A 171 20.47 5.07 8.79
N LEU A 172 20.48 5.56 7.54
CA LEU A 172 19.24 5.73 6.76
C LEU A 172 18.45 4.42 6.64
N LEU A 173 19.11 3.31 6.34
CA LEU A 173 18.48 2.00 6.22
C LEU A 173 17.93 1.48 7.55
N GLY A 174 18.65 1.71 8.66
CA GLY A 174 18.17 1.42 10.00
C GLY A 174 16.93 2.25 10.39
N LEU A 175 16.93 3.55 10.07
CA LEU A 175 15.77 4.43 10.25
C LEU A 175 14.59 3.98 9.40
N PHE A 176 14.84 3.58 8.16
CA PHE A 176 13.82 3.09 7.26
C PHE A 176 13.24 1.74 7.72
N ALA A 177 14.08 0.83 8.24
CA ALA A 177 13.63 -0.40 8.88
C ALA A 177 12.74 -0.12 10.11
N ALA A 178 13.12 0.85 10.95
CA ALA A 178 12.30 1.25 12.10
C ALA A 178 10.96 1.87 11.66
N ALA A 179 10.96 2.71 10.62
CA ALA A 179 9.74 3.26 10.02
C ALA A 179 8.83 2.17 9.44
N LEU A 180 9.40 1.22 8.70
CA LEU A 180 8.69 0.05 8.18
C LEU A 180 8.07 -0.80 9.29
N THR A 181 8.77 -0.97 10.42
CA THR A 181 8.24 -1.66 11.59
C THR A 181 7.00 -0.94 12.14
N GLY A 182 7.06 0.39 12.29
CA GLY A 182 5.91 1.19 12.73
C GLY A 182 4.73 1.17 11.75
N PHE A 183 5.01 1.18 10.45
CA PHE A 183 4.00 0.99 9.41
C PHE A 183 3.39 -0.42 9.46
N LEU A 184 4.22 -1.44 9.67
CA LEU A 184 3.81 -2.85 9.68
C LEU A 184 2.78 -3.14 10.77
N MET A 185 2.88 -2.49 11.94
CA MET A 185 1.85 -2.58 13.00
C MET A 185 0.45 -2.17 12.53
N HIS A 186 0.36 -1.25 11.56
CA HIS A 186 -0.91 -0.79 10.98
C HIS A 186 -1.28 -1.54 9.70
N ASN A 187 -0.30 -2.15 9.03
CA ASN A 187 -0.48 -2.89 7.79
C ASN A 187 -0.73 -4.39 8.00
N TRP A 188 -0.44 -4.92 9.19
CA TRP A 188 -0.68 -6.32 9.55
C TRP A 188 -2.17 -6.67 9.43
N HIS A 189 -2.47 -7.91 9.08
CA HIS A 189 -3.84 -8.35 8.91
C HIS A 189 -4.58 -8.39 10.26
N PRO A 190 -5.79 -7.79 10.36
CA PRO A 190 -6.54 -7.05 9.34
C PRO A 190 -6.00 -5.63 9.11
N ALA A 191 -5.62 -5.33 7.85
CA ALA A 191 -4.91 -4.09 7.52
C ALA A 191 -5.75 -2.85 7.84
N ARG A 192 -5.17 -1.93 8.63
CA ARG A 192 -5.76 -0.64 9.00
C ARG A 192 -5.28 0.50 8.11
N ALA A 193 -4.09 0.36 7.53
CA ALA A 193 -3.51 1.25 6.53
C ALA A 193 -2.76 0.44 5.45
N ARG A 194 -2.80 0.93 4.21
CA ARG A 194 -1.98 0.43 3.09
C ARG A 194 -0.92 1.45 2.72
N ALA A 195 0.20 0.98 2.18
CA ALA A 195 1.27 1.86 1.72
C ALA A 195 0.78 2.70 0.54
N GLY A 196 0.09 2.07 -0.42
CA GLY A 196 -0.33 2.72 -1.66
C GLY A 196 0.86 2.97 -2.59
N GLY A 197 0.59 3.60 -3.74
CA GLY A 197 1.61 3.87 -4.77
C GLY A 197 2.81 4.66 -4.23
N CYS A 198 2.56 5.67 -3.39
CA CYS A 198 3.60 6.48 -2.76
C CYS A 198 4.60 5.63 -1.94
N GLY A 199 4.09 4.82 -1.00
CA GLY A 199 4.95 4.03 -0.13
C GLY A 199 5.61 2.87 -0.84
N ALA A 200 4.90 2.17 -1.71
CA ALA A 200 5.46 1.01 -2.39
C ALA A 200 6.55 1.38 -3.40
N LEU A 201 6.38 2.48 -4.15
CA LEU A 201 7.42 3.00 -5.03
C LEU A 201 8.62 3.55 -4.23
N PHE A 202 8.38 4.28 -3.13
CA PHE A 202 9.45 4.75 -2.25
C PHE A 202 10.29 3.60 -1.70
N THR A 203 9.64 2.57 -1.11
CA THR A 203 10.32 1.41 -0.54
C THR A 203 11.15 0.69 -1.60
N GLY A 204 10.57 0.42 -2.77
CA GLY A 204 11.30 -0.29 -3.84
C GLY A 204 12.50 0.50 -4.36
N PHE A 205 12.32 1.79 -4.61
CA PHE A 205 13.38 2.65 -5.13
C PHE A 205 14.51 2.84 -4.12
N LEU A 206 14.17 3.11 -2.85
CA LEU A 206 15.16 3.31 -1.80
C LEU A 206 15.99 2.05 -1.57
N LEU A 207 15.37 0.87 -1.49
CA LEU A 207 16.09 -0.39 -1.29
C LEU A 207 16.93 -0.78 -2.51
N ALA A 208 16.41 -0.60 -3.73
CA ALA A 208 17.17 -0.91 -4.94
C ALA A 208 18.37 0.04 -5.14
N GLY A 209 18.18 1.33 -4.91
CA GLY A 209 19.25 2.33 -4.97
C GLY A 209 20.28 2.14 -3.86
N ALA A 210 19.86 1.82 -2.64
CA ALA A 210 20.79 1.49 -1.56
C ALA A 210 21.60 0.23 -1.86
N ALA A 211 20.97 -0.81 -2.42
CA ALA A 211 21.66 -2.02 -2.86
C ALA A 211 22.72 -1.72 -3.91
N LEU A 212 22.45 -0.79 -4.84
CA LEU A 212 23.44 -0.34 -5.81
C LEU A 212 24.61 0.38 -5.14
N VAL A 213 24.33 1.36 -4.27
CA VAL A 213 25.38 2.17 -3.61
C VAL A 213 26.32 1.29 -2.77
N VAL A 214 25.78 0.33 -2.03
CA VAL A 214 26.55 -0.66 -1.25
C VAL A 214 27.48 -1.50 -2.14
N ASN A 215 27.10 -1.75 -3.39
CA ASN A 215 27.81 -2.64 -4.30
C ASN A 215 28.62 -1.87 -5.37
N ALA A 216 28.67 -0.54 -5.31
CA ALA A 216 29.23 0.29 -6.39
C ALA A 216 30.76 0.14 -6.56
N GLU A 217 31.48 -0.10 -5.47
CA GLU A 217 32.95 -0.24 -5.49
C GLU A 217 33.43 -1.64 -5.91
N HIS A 218 32.51 -2.61 -6.01
CA HIS A 218 32.86 -3.97 -6.33
C HIS A 218 32.82 -4.22 -7.84
N THR A 219 33.91 -4.77 -8.40
CA THR A 219 34.09 -4.96 -9.86
C THR A 219 33.84 -6.39 -10.35
N ALA A 220 33.64 -7.34 -9.43
CA ALA A 220 33.37 -8.76 -9.70
C ALA A 220 31.89 -9.00 -10.10
N PRO A 221 31.48 -10.23 -10.50
CA PRO A 221 30.06 -10.57 -10.69
C PRO A 221 29.26 -10.75 -9.37
N GLU A 222 29.96 -10.90 -8.25
CA GLU A 222 29.41 -11.02 -6.88
C GLU A 222 28.42 -9.92 -6.45
N PRO A 223 28.56 -8.65 -6.85
CA PRO A 223 27.68 -7.56 -6.42
C PRO A 223 26.32 -7.63 -7.11
N ALA A 224 26.29 -7.98 -8.41
CA ALA A 224 25.03 -8.24 -9.11
C ALA A 224 24.30 -9.44 -8.48
N ALA A 225 25.08 -10.46 -8.10
CA ALA A 225 24.61 -11.63 -7.38
C ALA A 225 24.03 -11.28 -5.99
N SER A 226 24.70 -10.43 -5.21
CA SER A 226 24.24 -9.99 -3.89
C SER A 226 22.96 -9.15 -4.00
N MET A 227 22.90 -8.21 -4.94
CA MET A 227 21.73 -7.35 -5.20
C MET A 227 20.51 -8.18 -5.61
N PHE A 228 20.71 -9.20 -6.45
CA PHE A 228 19.68 -10.15 -6.81
C PHE A 228 19.19 -10.93 -5.58
N ALA A 229 20.11 -11.50 -4.80
CA ALA A 229 19.76 -12.27 -3.60
C ALA A 229 18.98 -11.44 -2.57
N LEU A 230 19.36 -10.18 -2.34
CA LEU A 230 18.69 -9.27 -1.41
C LEU A 230 17.25 -8.90 -1.81
N THR A 231 16.94 -8.97 -3.10
CA THR A 231 15.62 -8.60 -3.66
C THR A 231 14.89 -9.78 -4.30
N ALA A 232 15.39 -11.00 -4.11
CA ALA A 232 14.95 -12.20 -4.82
C ALA A 232 13.45 -12.47 -4.68
N VAL A 233 12.88 -12.31 -3.47
CA VAL A 233 11.45 -12.54 -3.23
C VAL A 233 10.57 -11.53 -3.97
N ALA A 234 10.96 -10.25 -3.99
CA ALA A 234 10.24 -9.23 -4.75
C ALA A 234 10.30 -9.52 -6.25
N CYS A 235 11.49 -9.87 -6.75
CA CYS A 235 11.69 -10.23 -8.16
C CYS A 235 10.87 -11.47 -8.54
N ALA A 236 10.84 -12.49 -7.70
CA ALA A 236 10.06 -13.71 -7.92
C ALA A 236 8.54 -13.43 -8.00
N ASP A 237 8.01 -12.55 -7.14
CA ASP A 237 6.61 -12.11 -7.22
C ASP A 237 6.31 -11.37 -8.53
N ALA A 238 7.20 -10.46 -8.93
CA ALA A 238 7.06 -9.70 -10.16
C ALA A 238 7.08 -10.59 -11.42
N VAL A 239 8.01 -11.54 -11.47
CA VAL A 239 8.10 -12.53 -12.56
C VAL A 239 6.85 -13.40 -12.59
N LEU A 240 6.40 -13.90 -11.43
CA LEU A 240 5.18 -14.70 -11.35
C LEU A 240 3.97 -13.91 -11.85
N ALA A 241 3.80 -12.66 -11.44
CA ALA A 241 2.68 -11.83 -11.85
C ALA A 241 2.70 -11.53 -13.36
N LEU A 242 3.89 -11.33 -13.94
CA LEU A 242 4.06 -11.13 -15.38
C LEU A 242 3.73 -12.41 -16.16
N VAL A 243 4.25 -13.55 -15.72
CA VAL A 243 3.99 -14.85 -16.34
C VAL A 243 2.50 -15.18 -16.22
N SER A 244 1.88 -15.01 -15.06
CA SER A 244 0.45 -15.30 -14.91
C SER A 244 -0.42 -14.37 -15.76
N LEU A 245 -0.04 -13.10 -15.92
CA LEU A 245 -0.73 -12.18 -16.82
C LEU A 245 -0.66 -12.67 -18.28
N ARG A 246 0.52 -13.11 -18.73
CA ARG A 246 0.73 -13.58 -20.09
C ARG A 246 0.00 -14.89 -20.41
N TRP A 247 -0.17 -15.78 -19.42
CA TRP A 247 -0.71 -17.13 -19.60
C TRP A 247 -2.17 -17.27 -19.20
N ALA A 248 -2.59 -16.60 -18.12
CA ALA A 248 -3.93 -16.68 -17.55
C ALA A 248 -4.74 -15.38 -17.71
N GLY A 249 -4.18 -14.36 -18.38
CA GLY A 249 -4.84 -13.08 -18.63
C GLY A 249 -4.99 -12.17 -17.40
N ARG A 250 -4.45 -12.58 -16.24
CA ARG A 250 -4.53 -11.79 -14.99
C ARG A 250 -3.26 -11.95 -14.14
N PRO A 251 -2.77 -10.86 -13.51
CA PRO A 251 -1.64 -10.95 -12.60
C PRO A 251 -2.04 -11.73 -11.35
N ASP A 252 -1.16 -12.62 -10.90
CA ASP A 252 -1.34 -13.49 -9.75
C ASP A 252 -0.05 -13.46 -8.94
N HIS A 253 -0.17 -13.19 -7.65
CA HIS A 253 0.96 -12.90 -6.76
C HIS A 253 1.23 -14.08 -5.84
N LEU A 254 2.46 -14.19 -5.34
CA LEU A 254 2.88 -15.23 -4.41
C LEU A 254 1.94 -15.28 -3.19
N ALA A 255 1.62 -14.11 -2.64
CA ALA A 255 0.71 -14.02 -1.50
C ALA A 255 -0.70 -14.56 -1.80
N HIS A 256 -1.23 -14.32 -3.01
CA HIS A 256 -2.56 -14.83 -3.38
C HIS A 256 -2.54 -16.34 -3.59
N ARG A 257 -1.47 -16.88 -4.19
CA ARG A 257 -1.29 -18.33 -4.36
C ARG A 257 -1.10 -19.05 -3.03
N LEU A 258 -0.30 -18.51 -2.12
CA LEU A 258 -0.15 -19.05 -0.76
C LEU A 258 -1.52 -19.10 -0.06
N ARG A 259 -2.36 -18.07 -0.22
CA ARG A 259 -3.72 -18.08 0.32
C ARG A 259 -4.63 -19.13 -0.33
N ARG A 260 -4.47 -19.42 -1.62
CA ARG A 260 -5.18 -20.53 -2.29
C ARG A 260 -4.77 -21.90 -1.78
N LEU A 261 -3.55 -22.04 -1.22
CA LEU A 261 -3.09 -23.25 -0.55
C LEU A 261 -3.61 -23.40 0.89
N GLY A 262 -4.47 -22.48 1.36
CA GLY A 262 -5.06 -22.53 2.70
C GLY A 262 -4.34 -21.70 3.75
N LEU A 263 -3.27 -20.98 3.40
CA LEU A 263 -2.62 -20.07 4.34
C LEU A 263 -3.48 -18.83 4.62
N THR A 264 -3.45 -18.37 5.88
CA THR A 264 -4.06 -17.10 6.27
C THR A 264 -3.29 -15.93 5.64
N ALA A 265 -3.90 -14.74 5.57
CA ALA A 265 -3.22 -13.55 5.06
C ALA A 265 -1.95 -13.22 5.85
N SER A 266 -1.99 -13.37 7.19
CA SER A 266 -0.82 -13.24 8.05
C SER A 266 0.21 -14.33 7.79
N GLY A 267 -0.23 -15.58 7.62
CA GLY A 267 0.66 -16.71 7.31
C GLY A 267 1.43 -16.51 6.01
N ALA A 268 0.78 -16.00 4.96
CA ALA A 268 1.45 -15.67 3.70
C ALA A 268 2.53 -14.58 3.88
N ALA A 269 2.27 -13.54 4.66
CA ALA A 269 3.24 -12.48 4.95
C ALA A 269 4.45 -12.99 5.75
N VAL A 270 4.22 -13.91 6.70
CA VAL A 270 5.29 -14.55 7.50
C VAL A 270 6.15 -15.46 6.63
N VAL A 271 5.53 -16.31 5.80
CA VAL A 271 6.27 -17.22 4.89
C VAL A 271 7.13 -16.42 3.92
N LEU A 272 6.57 -15.35 3.32
CA LEU A 272 7.34 -14.48 2.43
C LEU A 272 8.44 -13.71 3.17
N GLY A 273 8.19 -13.28 4.41
CA GLY A 273 9.21 -12.68 5.27
C GLY A 273 10.36 -13.65 5.59
N ALA A 274 10.04 -14.90 5.95
CA ALA A 274 11.03 -15.95 6.21
C ALA A 274 11.84 -16.30 4.95
N ALA A 275 11.17 -16.44 3.81
CA ALA A 275 11.85 -16.63 2.52
C ALA A 275 12.78 -15.46 2.21
N THR A 276 12.33 -14.22 2.47
CA THR A 276 13.15 -13.02 2.28
C THR A 276 14.38 -13.08 3.18
N ALA A 277 14.21 -13.43 4.46
CA ALA A 277 15.30 -13.54 5.42
C ALA A 277 16.37 -14.54 4.95
N LEU A 278 15.98 -15.72 4.48
CA LEU A 278 16.92 -16.69 3.91
C LEU A 278 17.68 -16.08 2.73
N THR A 279 16.98 -15.51 1.76
CA THR A 279 17.61 -14.95 0.55
C THR A 279 18.52 -13.76 0.88
N THR A 280 18.14 -12.91 1.83
CA THR A 280 18.94 -11.75 2.23
C THR A 280 20.15 -12.15 3.05
N VAL A 281 20.06 -13.19 3.89
CA VAL A 281 21.24 -13.73 4.58
C VAL A 281 22.25 -14.24 3.56
N THR A 282 21.82 -15.01 2.57
CA THR A 282 22.72 -15.43 1.47
C THR A 282 23.28 -14.23 0.72
N GLY A 283 22.49 -13.18 0.47
CA GLY A 283 22.94 -11.94 -0.15
C GLY A 283 24.02 -11.21 0.66
N VAL A 284 23.86 -11.12 1.98
CA VAL A 284 24.88 -10.56 2.89
C VAL A 284 26.16 -11.41 2.86
N LEU A 285 26.04 -12.74 2.87
CA LEU A 285 27.19 -13.64 2.81
C LEU A 285 27.94 -13.53 1.47
N LEU A 286 27.22 -13.40 0.35
CA LEU A 286 27.78 -13.13 -0.97
C LEU A 286 28.52 -11.79 -1.00
N HIS A 287 27.89 -10.75 -0.46
CA HIS A 287 28.49 -9.42 -0.40
C HIS A 287 29.79 -9.40 0.42
N ARG A 288 29.87 -10.18 1.51
CA ARG A 288 31.10 -10.32 2.30
C ARG A 288 32.17 -11.22 1.67
N GLY A 289 31.94 -11.78 0.48
CA GLY A 289 32.83 -12.76 -0.15
C GLY A 289 32.91 -14.11 0.57
N ALA A 290 32.01 -14.38 1.53
CA ALA A 290 31.98 -15.64 2.28
C ALA A 290 31.38 -16.80 1.47
N LEU A 291 30.62 -16.50 0.42
CA LEU A 291 30.07 -17.46 -0.53
C LEU A 291 30.54 -17.10 -1.93
N GLY A 292 30.94 -18.11 -2.71
CA GLY A 292 31.22 -17.91 -4.12
C GLY A 292 29.95 -17.58 -4.93
N PRO A 293 30.09 -17.00 -6.13
CA PRO A 293 28.97 -16.57 -6.97
C PRO A 293 28.00 -17.71 -7.35
N ALA A 294 28.46 -18.96 -7.26
CA ALA A 294 27.62 -20.14 -7.47
C ALA A 294 26.43 -20.25 -6.49
N ALA A 295 26.50 -19.61 -5.31
CA ALA A 295 25.40 -19.58 -4.35
C ALA A 295 24.14 -18.93 -4.93
N VAL A 296 24.28 -18.01 -5.89
CA VAL A 296 23.12 -17.39 -6.55
C VAL A 296 22.32 -18.38 -7.38
N TRP A 297 22.98 -19.37 -7.99
CA TRP A 297 22.26 -20.40 -8.76
C TRP A 297 21.33 -21.21 -7.87
N TRP A 298 21.72 -21.47 -6.60
CA TRP A 298 20.86 -22.13 -5.64
C TRP A 298 19.65 -21.28 -5.26
N ILE A 299 19.84 -19.97 -5.04
CA ILE A 299 18.74 -19.04 -4.79
C ILE A 299 17.80 -18.97 -6.00
N ALA A 300 18.35 -18.84 -7.20
CA ALA A 300 17.59 -18.78 -8.44
C ALA A 300 16.82 -20.09 -8.68
N ALA A 301 17.44 -21.25 -8.44
CA ALA A 301 16.80 -22.55 -8.53
C ALA A 301 15.69 -22.72 -7.48
N ALA A 302 15.92 -22.31 -6.24
CA ALA A 302 14.92 -22.36 -5.17
C ALA A 302 13.73 -21.43 -5.47
N ALA A 303 13.99 -20.19 -5.91
CA ALA A 303 12.96 -19.24 -6.31
C ALA A 303 12.15 -19.77 -7.50
N THR A 304 12.83 -20.30 -8.53
CA THR A 304 12.18 -20.87 -9.72
C THR A 304 11.38 -22.13 -9.37
N GLY A 305 11.91 -22.99 -8.51
CA GLY A 305 11.25 -24.19 -8.01
C GLY A 305 9.99 -23.85 -7.20
N ALA A 306 10.08 -22.86 -6.30
CA ALA A 306 8.93 -22.36 -5.54
C ALA A 306 7.87 -21.75 -6.46
N VAL A 307 8.27 -20.89 -7.41
CA VAL A 307 7.37 -20.33 -8.42
C VAL A 307 6.72 -21.44 -9.25
N GLY A 308 7.50 -22.42 -9.72
CA GLY A 308 7.02 -23.55 -10.51
C GLY A 308 6.03 -24.44 -9.75
N LEU A 309 6.31 -24.74 -8.48
CA LEU A 309 5.43 -25.49 -7.60
C LEU A 309 4.11 -24.73 -7.37
N LEU A 310 4.18 -23.44 -7.09
CA LEU A 310 3.00 -22.58 -6.89
C LEU A 310 2.18 -22.42 -8.18
N LEU A 311 2.84 -22.40 -9.34
CA LEU A 311 2.18 -22.40 -10.65
C LEU A 311 1.40 -23.70 -10.89
N ARG A 312 1.97 -24.85 -10.50
CA ARG A 312 1.31 -26.16 -10.59
C ARG A 312 0.15 -26.29 -9.62
N ALA A 313 0.34 -25.90 -8.37
CA ALA A 313 -0.67 -26.02 -7.33
C ALA A 313 -1.89 -25.11 -7.57
N GLY A 314 -1.69 -23.93 -8.15
CA GLY A 314 -2.79 -23.00 -8.51
C GLY A 314 -3.65 -23.42 -9.71
N ARG A 315 -3.39 -24.59 -10.33
CA ARG A 315 -4.28 -25.20 -11.34
C ARG A 315 -5.29 -26.18 -10.72
N VAL A 316 -5.14 -26.53 -9.45
CA VAL A 316 -6.11 -27.37 -8.73
C VAL A 316 -7.28 -26.48 -8.29
N GLY A 317 -8.47 -26.82 -8.78
CA GLY A 317 -9.63 -25.94 -8.91
C GLY A 317 -10.13 -25.31 -7.61
N THR A 318 -10.51 -24.04 -7.71
CA THR A 318 -11.58 -23.49 -6.88
C THR A 318 -12.85 -23.56 -7.74
N PRO A 319 -13.94 -24.19 -7.28
CA PRO A 319 -15.21 -24.18 -7.99
C PRO A 319 -15.60 -22.73 -8.29
N ASP A 320 -15.95 -22.47 -9.55
CA ASP A 320 -16.42 -21.18 -10.01
C ASP A 320 -17.73 -20.82 -9.27
N PRO A 321 -17.77 -19.75 -8.45
CA PRO A 321 -19.02 -19.31 -7.82
C PRO A 321 -20.03 -18.80 -8.86
N ALA A 322 -19.62 -18.59 -10.13
CA ALA A 322 -20.53 -18.24 -11.22
C ALA A 322 -21.30 -19.44 -11.80
N ARG A 323 -21.05 -20.68 -11.32
CA ARG A 323 -21.88 -21.85 -11.64
C ARG A 323 -22.73 -22.26 -10.44
N HIS A 324 -23.54 -21.34 -9.92
CA HIS A 324 -24.81 -21.79 -9.37
C HIS A 324 -25.73 -22.06 -10.57
N PRO A 325 -26.21 -23.31 -10.78
CA PRO A 325 -27.37 -23.49 -11.62
C PRO A 325 -28.44 -22.60 -10.99
N ALA A 326 -29.00 -21.69 -11.78
CA ALA A 326 -30.17 -20.94 -11.40
C ALA A 326 -31.29 -21.95 -11.17
N THR A 327 -31.37 -22.51 -9.97
CA THR A 327 -32.55 -23.23 -9.52
C THR A 327 -33.63 -22.17 -9.46
N ARG A 328 -34.45 -22.14 -10.52
CA ARG A 328 -35.72 -21.42 -10.56
C ARG A 328 -36.54 -21.94 -9.38
N LEU A 329 -36.43 -21.28 -8.22
CA LEU A 329 -37.48 -21.32 -7.22
C LEU A 329 -38.61 -20.50 -7.81
N ALA A 330 -39.48 -21.23 -8.51
CA ALA A 330 -40.77 -20.75 -8.95
C ALA A 330 -41.47 -20.07 -7.77
N THR A 331 -41.91 -18.86 -8.04
CA THR A 331 -42.88 -18.09 -7.27
C THR A 331 -44.04 -18.98 -6.83
N ALA A 332 -44.09 -19.29 -5.54
CA ALA A 332 -45.27 -19.86 -4.90
C ALA A 332 -45.32 -19.42 -3.45
N HIS A 333 -45.52 -18.12 -3.20
CA HIS A 333 -46.08 -17.64 -1.93
C HIS A 333 -47.15 -16.60 -2.26
N GLY A 334 -48.38 -17.09 -2.27
CA GLY A 334 -49.58 -16.27 -2.35
C GLY A 334 -49.73 -15.41 -1.11
N THR A 335 -50.07 -14.15 -1.33
CA THR A 335 -50.58 -13.24 -0.31
C THR A 335 -52.00 -13.65 0.10
N PRO A 336 -52.31 -13.90 1.37
CA PRO A 336 -53.69 -13.98 1.82
C PRO A 336 -54.23 -12.55 2.01
N ARG A 337 -55.12 -12.14 1.11
CA ARG A 337 -55.93 -10.92 1.27
C ARG A 337 -57.17 -11.28 2.07
N ALA A 338 -57.25 -10.75 3.29
CA ALA A 338 -58.46 -10.80 4.11
C ALA A 338 -59.57 -9.96 3.44
N THR A 339 -60.71 -10.59 3.14
CA THR A 339 -61.99 -9.88 3.04
C THR A 339 -63.14 -10.82 3.36
N THR A 340 -63.99 -10.30 4.24
CA THR A 340 -65.19 -10.84 4.85
C THR A 340 -66.35 -11.08 3.87
N THR A 341 -67.07 -12.17 4.10
CA THR A 341 -68.54 -12.41 3.97
C THR A 341 -69.31 -11.88 2.74
N GLY A 342 -70.05 -12.79 2.09
CA GLY A 342 -71.36 -12.47 1.51
C GLY A 342 -71.71 -13.10 0.16
N THR A 343 -72.42 -14.23 0.22
CA THR A 343 -73.62 -14.56 -0.59
C THR A 343 -73.55 -14.67 -2.13
N THR A 344 -73.64 -15.93 -2.58
CA THR A 344 -74.44 -16.48 -3.70
C THR A 344 -75.14 -15.53 -4.69
N ALA A 345 -74.84 -15.63 -6.00
CA ALA A 345 -75.80 -16.06 -7.07
C ALA A 345 -75.30 -15.82 -8.53
N THR A 346 -75.42 -16.89 -9.32
CA THR A 346 -75.71 -17.05 -10.78
C THR A 346 -74.84 -16.44 -11.91
N PRO A 347 -74.67 -17.16 -13.06
CA PRO A 347 -73.79 -16.75 -14.16
C PRO A 347 -74.49 -16.29 -15.47
N ARG A 348 -73.72 -15.52 -16.28
CA ARG A 348 -73.80 -15.26 -17.75
C ARG A 348 -74.95 -14.37 -18.29
N PRO A 349 -74.88 -13.83 -19.55
CA PRO A 349 -73.76 -13.71 -20.52
C PRO A 349 -73.65 -12.35 -21.27
N ALA A 350 -72.56 -12.25 -22.06
CA ALA A 350 -72.44 -11.60 -23.38
C ALA A 350 -72.26 -10.07 -23.52
N ALA A 351 -71.27 -9.75 -24.37
CA ALA A 351 -70.95 -8.44 -24.95
C ALA A 351 -72.07 -7.94 -25.90
N PRO A 352 -72.02 -6.69 -26.43
CA PRO A 352 -71.18 -6.44 -27.60
C PRO A 352 -70.54 -5.02 -27.68
N ALA A 353 -69.87 -4.84 -28.82
CA ALA A 353 -68.88 -3.86 -29.24
C ALA A 353 -69.36 -2.42 -29.52
N THR A 354 -68.41 -1.65 -30.10
CA THR A 354 -68.47 -0.39 -30.88
C THR A 354 -68.18 0.88 -30.07
N GLY A 355 -67.06 1.55 -30.36
CA GLY A 355 -66.96 2.67 -31.30
C GLY A 355 -66.80 3.95 -30.44
N THR A 356 -66.10 5.04 -30.75
CA THR A 356 -65.59 5.63 -31.98
C THR A 356 -64.65 6.77 -31.55
N THR A 357 -63.73 7.12 -32.44
CA THR A 357 -62.82 8.27 -32.50
C THR A 357 -63.35 9.64 -32.06
N ALA A 358 -62.46 10.48 -31.49
CA ALA A 358 -62.24 11.92 -31.82
C ALA A 358 -61.14 12.46 -30.87
N THR A 359 -59.97 12.95 -31.30
CA THR A 359 -59.68 14.27 -31.90
C THR A 359 -60.35 15.38 -31.07
N THR A 360 -59.68 16.39 -30.50
CA THR A 360 -58.89 17.44 -31.16
C THR A 360 -58.41 18.42 -30.07
N ALA A 361 -57.25 19.06 -30.31
CA ALA A 361 -57.00 20.50 -30.10
C ALA A 361 -57.09 21.15 -28.70
N THR A 362 -56.42 22.25 -28.34
CA THR A 362 -55.29 23.08 -28.83
C THR A 362 -55.23 24.22 -27.79
N THR A 363 -54.04 24.80 -27.53
CA THR A 363 -53.82 26.19 -27.02
C THR A 363 -54.33 26.51 -25.60
N ALA A 364 -53.86 27.49 -24.83
CA ALA A 364 -52.90 28.60 -24.91
C ALA A 364 -52.89 29.19 -23.47
N THR A 365 -51.74 29.42 -22.83
CA THR A 365 -51.05 30.74 -22.75
C THR A 365 -51.36 31.51 -21.45
N THR A 366 -50.30 31.88 -20.73
CA THR A 366 -50.12 33.05 -19.81
C THR A 366 -51.04 33.14 -18.57
N ALA A 367 -50.67 33.77 -17.44
CA ALA A 367 -49.67 34.77 -17.11
C ALA A 367 -49.57 34.88 -15.57
N THR A 368 -48.41 35.36 -15.06
CA THR A 368 -48.23 36.45 -14.07
C THR A 368 -49.04 36.35 -12.75
N THR A 369 -48.48 36.49 -11.54
CA THR A 369 -47.80 37.69 -11.01
C THR A 369 -47.29 37.42 -9.59
N ALA A 370 -46.26 38.17 -9.22
CA ALA A 370 -45.59 38.27 -7.93
C ALA A 370 -46.49 38.68 -6.74
N THR A 371 -45.94 38.60 -5.51
CA THR A 371 -45.80 39.68 -4.48
C THR A 371 -45.40 39.00 -3.13
N THR A 372 -44.20 39.21 -2.55
CA THR A 372 -43.84 40.17 -1.47
C THR A 372 -44.69 39.97 -0.20
N ALA A 373 -44.25 39.99 1.06
CA ALA A 373 -43.01 40.30 1.77
C ALA A 373 -43.26 39.98 3.28
N THR A 374 -42.19 39.79 4.06
CA THR A 374 -41.93 40.33 5.43
C THR A 374 -43.02 40.17 6.51
N THR A 375 -42.77 39.69 7.73
CA THR A 375 -42.03 40.38 8.81
C THR A 375 -41.94 39.48 10.06
N ALA A 376 -40.86 39.68 10.81
CA ALA A 376 -40.53 39.10 12.12
C ALA A 376 -41.41 39.59 13.30
N THR A 377 -41.27 38.96 14.47
CA THR A 377 -41.11 39.53 15.86
C THR A 377 -41.27 38.37 16.89
N THR A 378 -40.24 37.88 17.60
CA THR A 378 -39.62 38.28 18.91
C THR A 378 -40.32 37.75 20.17
N ALA A 379 -39.50 37.41 21.21
CA ALA A 379 -39.73 37.45 22.68
C ALA A 379 -39.72 36.07 23.42
N THR A 380 -38.64 35.68 24.14
CA THR A 380 -38.34 35.80 25.62
C THR A 380 -39.16 34.84 26.53
N ALA A 381 -38.72 34.22 27.64
CA ALA A 381 -37.50 34.27 28.47
C ALA A 381 -37.47 33.10 29.53
N THR A 382 -36.28 32.90 30.14
CA THR A 382 -35.94 32.61 31.58
C THR A 382 -36.26 31.31 32.34
N GLY A 383 -35.24 30.86 33.11
CA GLY A 383 -35.28 30.11 34.40
C GLY A 383 -34.15 29.06 34.54
N THR A 384 -32.98 29.29 35.18
CA THR A 384 -32.60 29.08 36.62
C THR A 384 -32.98 27.68 37.19
N ALA A 385 -32.19 26.88 37.91
CA ALA A 385 -30.98 27.06 38.72
C ALA A 385 -30.29 25.70 39.07
N THR A 386 -28.99 25.76 39.42
CA THR A 386 -28.23 25.02 40.48
C THR A 386 -28.45 23.53 40.76
N ASP A 387 -27.37 22.72 40.75
CA ASP A 387 -26.91 22.08 42.01
C ASP A 387 -25.43 21.61 42.03
N THR A 388 -24.83 21.94 43.17
CA THR A 388 -23.70 21.43 44.00
C THR A 388 -22.50 20.60 43.49
N ALA A 389 -21.41 20.87 44.23
CA ALA A 389 -20.04 20.37 44.17
C ALA A 389 -19.76 19.24 45.19
N HIS A 390 -18.73 18.42 44.93
CA HIS A 390 -17.76 17.90 45.92
C HIS A 390 -16.55 17.28 45.19
N ASN A 391 -15.32 17.82 45.34
CA ASN A 391 -14.25 17.42 46.28
C ASN A 391 -13.65 16.04 45.93
N THR A 392 -12.34 15.76 45.84
CA THR A 392 -11.20 16.21 46.67
C THR A 392 -9.90 15.82 45.95
N ALA A 393 -8.86 16.63 46.07
CA ALA A 393 -7.51 16.39 45.56
C ALA A 393 -6.66 15.60 46.58
N HIS A 394 -5.72 14.78 46.09
CA HIS A 394 -4.70 14.11 46.91
C HIS A 394 -3.37 13.97 46.14
N GLY A 395 -2.26 14.37 46.78
CA GLY A 395 -0.87 13.89 46.57
C GLY A 395 0.00 14.77 45.65
N THR A 396 0.89 15.65 46.15
CA THR A 396 2.27 15.44 46.66
C THR A 396 3.22 14.73 45.68
N THR A 397 4.29 15.40 45.23
CA THR A 397 5.65 15.34 45.85
C THR A 397 6.67 16.22 45.13
N GLU A 398 7.49 16.91 45.93
CA GLU A 398 8.77 17.53 45.61
C GLU A 398 9.85 16.51 45.25
N GLY A 399 10.96 16.99 44.67
CA GLY A 399 12.25 16.29 44.76
C GLY A 399 13.28 16.70 43.72
N ALA A 400 14.04 17.77 44.00
CA ALA A 400 15.28 18.14 43.32
C ALA A 400 16.47 17.87 44.26
N GLY A 401 17.62 17.48 43.69
CA GLY A 401 18.95 17.59 44.32
C GLY A 401 19.69 16.27 44.57
N THR A 402 20.56 15.86 43.66
CA THR A 402 22.05 15.94 43.74
C THR A 402 22.67 15.17 42.58
#